data_AF-F3KKP7-F1
#
_entry.id   AF-F3KKP7-F1
#
_cell.length_a   1.000
_cell.length_b   1.000
_cell.length_c   1.000
_cell.angle_alpha   90.00
_cell.angle_beta   90.00
_cell.angle_gamma   90.00
#
_symmetry.space_group_name_H-M   'P 1'
#
loop_
_entity.id
_entity.type
_entity.pdbx_description
1 polymer ?
#
loop_
_entity_poly.entity_id
_entity_poly.type
_entity_poly.pdbx_seq_one_letter_code
_entity_poly.pdbx_strand_id
1 'polypeptide(L)'
;MNVKTKALKFIEPAIMSGCRKAPIMTIGINPNLTAFRPGPVTDTWAYPKFSDEASYAYYYRHRTIYQESFSSDFLSTHLSKNEGDIIRAKNDGWLTYSNRSNTSRWLMLTLEYKDKTQETIECTWKQYEDYFVNFSSTKINSKIQFKKGDVIAAKLHLNKNVETPVYHNITGYYERFISVLDDFKKVLENSANEKNNLKEILGRINFTIGEDVAQHDMIACASPGWTSIYDIPNDRVIQNCVQDNSWVVKQVIQSQPQVIVLVGGSSLSMFLDIFGPFTKLKTKAKDYFQLIRRTCEEKYYLDIKIGKFAFRSRLICSPHFSYGDNFRKQFRFLNDEWKAFQNKFPDDFKYLENLKDVEIAESYDSIYSITLKKGDNGDVRKIAENLNPDAKIQLMAHYYDVNEMMAQALKQEYDSGVLKLDLETGHLKRTEGPCHFCDNELWKFPEGCEYKKSEEPRIPASYYLDIVKEIINSSKKYNKIRKEKMENAINEFQRYKSRSF
;
A
#
# COMPACT_ATOMS: atom_id res chain seq x y z
N MET A 1 -28.80 -4.87 -31.55
CA MET A 1 -28.35 -3.88 -30.53
C MET A 1 -26.93 -3.48 -30.92
N ASN A 2 -26.74 -2.32 -31.55
CA ASN A 2 -25.42 -1.88 -32.00
C ASN A 2 -24.66 -1.28 -30.82
N VAL A 3 -23.80 -2.08 -30.20
CA VAL A 3 -22.83 -1.59 -29.22
C VAL A 3 -21.77 -0.83 -30.02
N LYS A 4 -21.89 0.51 -30.07
CA LYS A 4 -20.74 1.34 -30.40
C LYS A 4 -19.68 1.07 -29.34
N THR A 5 -18.58 0.42 -29.72
CA THR A 5 -17.41 0.29 -28.86
C THR A 5 -17.02 1.70 -28.43
N LYS A 6 -17.10 1.99 -27.12
CA LYS A 6 -16.55 3.23 -26.56
C LYS A 6 -15.09 3.30 -27.03
N ALA A 7 -14.67 4.46 -27.51
CA ALA A 7 -13.27 4.73 -27.83
C ALA A 7 -12.36 4.17 -26.72
N LEU A 8 -11.28 3.50 -27.11
CA LEU A 8 -10.31 2.89 -26.19
C LEU A 8 -9.90 3.92 -25.13
N LYS A 9 -10.48 3.82 -23.93
CA LYS A 9 -10.12 4.70 -22.81
C LYS A 9 -8.71 4.33 -22.39
N PHE A 10 -7.75 5.19 -22.71
CA PHE A 10 -6.35 5.07 -22.28
C PHE A 10 -6.17 5.54 -20.82
N ILE A 11 -7.22 6.16 -20.27
CA ILE A 11 -7.23 6.80 -18.97
C ILE A 11 -8.35 6.18 -18.14
N GLU A 12 -7.96 5.44 -17.11
CA GLU A 12 -8.82 5.04 -16.00
C GLU A 12 -8.34 5.83 -14.76
N PRO A 13 -9.12 6.80 -14.25
CA PRO A 13 -8.74 7.59 -13.09
C PRO A 13 -8.43 6.77 -11.84
N ALA A 14 -9.25 5.78 -11.48
CA ALA A 14 -9.08 5.08 -10.20
C ALA A 14 -7.86 4.17 -10.12
N ILE A 15 -7.29 3.80 -11.27
CA ILE A 15 -6.10 2.96 -11.36
C ILE A 15 -4.86 3.67 -10.78
N MET A 16 -4.82 5.01 -10.85
CA MET A 16 -3.68 5.79 -10.38
C MET A 16 -4.14 7.08 -9.71
N SER A 17 -3.87 7.19 -8.41
CA SER A 17 -4.08 8.40 -7.61
C SER A 17 -2.85 9.32 -7.68
N GLY A 18 -3.08 10.63 -7.77
CA GLY A 18 -2.03 11.63 -7.87
C GLY A 18 -1.67 12.06 -9.30
N CYS A 19 -0.62 12.87 -9.41
CA CYS A 19 -0.07 13.38 -10.64
C CYS A 19 0.51 12.24 -11.49
N ARG A 20 -0.01 12.09 -12.72
CA ARG A 20 0.48 11.06 -13.67
C ARG A 20 1.94 11.24 -14.08
N LYS A 21 2.54 12.39 -13.81
CA LYS A 21 3.94 12.70 -14.12
C LYS A 21 4.80 12.86 -12.87
N ALA A 22 4.30 12.39 -11.72
CA ALA A 22 5.11 12.21 -10.53
C ALA A 22 6.31 11.29 -10.88
N PRO A 23 7.54 11.65 -10.45
CA PRO A 23 8.73 10.86 -10.78
C PRO A 23 8.83 9.56 -9.99
N ILE A 24 8.13 9.45 -8.86
CA ILE A 24 8.05 8.22 -8.08
C ILE A 24 6.66 7.63 -8.27
N MET A 25 6.59 6.33 -8.52
CA MET A 25 5.34 5.58 -8.62
C MET A 25 5.37 4.38 -7.67
N THR A 26 4.43 4.31 -6.74
CA THR A 26 4.20 3.08 -5.97
C THR A 26 3.22 2.19 -6.73
N ILE A 27 3.45 0.88 -6.75
CA ILE A 27 2.55 -0.10 -7.37
C ILE A 27 2.16 -1.15 -6.33
N GLY A 28 0.92 -1.03 -5.84
CA GLY A 28 0.25 -1.99 -4.96
C GLY A 28 -0.52 -3.07 -5.71
N ILE A 29 -1.26 -3.88 -4.96
CA ILE A 29 -2.11 -4.93 -5.52
C ILE A 29 -3.42 -4.33 -6.04
N ASN A 30 -4.18 -3.66 -5.17
CA ASN A 30 -5.48 -3.08 -5.44
C ASN A 30 -5.75 -1.87 -4.54
N PRO A 31 -6.66 -0.96 -4.94
CA PRO A 31 -7.07 0.16 -4.11
C PRO A 31 -7.58 -0.37 -2.78
N ASN A 32 -6.88 -0.04 -1.69
CA ASN A 32 -7.25 -0.44 -0.34
C ASN A 32 -8.33 0.51 0.19
N LEU A 33 -9.45 0.61 -0.54
CA LEU A 33 -10.59 1.41 -0.13
C LEU A 33 -11.29 0.68 1.03
N THR A 34 -11.45 1.35 2.16
CA THR A 34 -11.74 0.73 3.47
C THR A 34 -13.21 0.32 3.73
N ALA A 35 -14.17 0.46 2.80
CA ALA A 35 -15.60 0.13 3.04
C ALA A 35 -15.82 -1.32 3.49
N PHE A 36 -14.97 -2.24 3.06
CA PHE A 36 -15.14 -3.64 3.44
C PHE A 36 -14.62 -3.95 4.85
N ARG A 37 -13.97 -2.97 5.51
CA ARG A 37 -13.43 -3.15 6.84
C ARG A 37 -13.98 -2.08 7.79
N PRO A 38 -15.27 -2.17 8.14
CA PRO A 38 -15.78 -1.40 9.26
C PRO A 38 -14.99 -1.74 10.51
N GLY A 39 -14.47 -0.73 11.20
CA GLY A 39 -13.86 -0.91 12.51
C GLY A 39 -14.83 -1.64 13.45
N PRO A 40 -14.34 -2.29 14.53
CA PRO A 40 -15.18 -3.12 15.38
C PRO A 40 -16.37 -2.38 16.00
N VAL A 41 -16.33 -1.05 16.10
CA VAL A 41 -17.31 -0.26 16.86
C VAL A 41 -17.96 0.89 16.09
N THR A 42 -17.31 1.51 15.12
CA THR A 42 -17.96 2.54 14.28
C THR A 42 -17.24 2.55 12.95
N ASP A 43 -18.01 2.40 11.86
CA ASP A 43 -17.51 2.71 10.54
C ASP A 43 -18.09 4.04 10.10
N THR A 44 -17.19 4.98 9.83
CA THR A 44 -17.53 6.30 9.34
C THR A 44 -17.13 6.47 7.89
N TRP A 45 -16.40 5.54 7.27
CA TRP A 45 -15.85 5.71 5.92
C TRP A 45 -16.96 5.89 4.89
N ALA A 46 -16.79 6.90 4.03
CA ALA A 46 -17.69 7.22 2.94
C ALA A 46 -17.01 6.94 1.60
N TYR A 47 -17.80 6.52 0.60
CA TYR A 47 -17.35 6.39 -0.77
C TYR A 47 -17.93 7.52 -1.60
N PRO A 48 -17.08 8.32 -2.25
CA PRO A 48 -17.59 9.34 -3.14
C PRO A 48 -18.31 8.67 -4.30
N LYS A 49 -19.54 9.14 -4.55
CA LYS A 49 -20.28 8.85 -5.76
C LYS A 49 -20.16 10.06 -6.68
N PHE A 50 -19.70 9.84 -7.90
CA PHE A 50 -19.48 10.90 -8.86
C PHE A 50 -20.67 11.00 -9.82
N SER A 51 -21.08 12.24 -10.12
CA SER A 51 -22.13 12.55 -11.11
C SER A 51 -21.63 12.44 -12.54
N ASP A 52 -20.33 12.65 -12.76
CA ASP A 52 -19.71 12.77 -14.08
C ASP A 52 -18.24 12.34 -14.07
N GLU A 53 -17.68 12.16 -15.28
CA GLU A 53 -16.30 11.69 -15.47
C GLU A 53 -15.26 12.74 -15.01
N ALA A 54 -15.58 14.04 -15.06
CA ALA A 54 -14.66 15.11 -14.67
C ALA A 54 -14.44 15.12 -13.16
N SER A 55 -15.52 15.04 -12.37
CA SER A 55 -15.48 14.98 -10.91
C SER A 55 -14.76 13.70 -10.43
N TYR A 56 -15.00 12.58 -11.12
CA TYR A 56 -14.29 11.33 -10.88
C TYR A 56 -12.79 11.47 -11.14
N ALA A 57 -12.39 12.04 -12.28
CA ALA A 57 -11.00 12.24 -12.62
C ALA A 57 -10.30 13.23 -11.70
N TYR A 58 -10.98 14.32 -11.34
CA TYR A 58 -10.49 15.35 -10.43
C TYR A 58 -10.19 14.76 -9.05
N TYR A 59 -11.13 13.95 -8.53
CA TYR A 59 -10.96 13.28 -7.25
C TYR A 59 -9.69 12.42 -7.24
N TYR A 60 -9.49 11.52 -8.21
CA TYR A 60 -8.28 10.67 -8.21
C TYR A 60 -6.99 11.43 -8.52
N ARG A 61 -7.04 12.58 -9.23
CA ARG A 61 -5.86 13.44 -9.40
C ARG A 61 -5.36 13.99 -8.06
N HIS A 62 -6.28 14.43 -7.22
CA HIS A 62 -6.00 15.17 -5.99
C HIS A 62 -6.13 14.32 -4.73
N ARG A 63 -6.55 13.06 -4.88
CA ARG A 63 -6.53 12.08 -3.81
C ARG A 63 -5.10 11.81 -3.36
N THR A 64 -4.85 12.10 -2.09
CA THR A 64 -3.57 11.84 -1.42
C THR A 64 -3.73 10.63 -0.50
N ILE A 65 -3.43 10.79 0.79
CA ILE A 65 -3.53 9.75 1.81
C ILE A 65 -4.90 9.71 2.48
N TYR A 66 -5.78 10.66 2.16
CA TYR A 66 -7.06 10.81 2.83
C TYR A 66 -8.16 9.99 2.15
N GLN A 67 -9.13 9.59 2.95
CA GLN A 67 -10.42 9.07 2.50
C GLN A 67 -11.52 9.72 3.33
N GLU A 68 -12.67 9.94 2.69
CA GLU A 68 -13.82 10.61 3.28
C GLU A 68 -14.45 9.76 4.39
N SER A 69 -14.99 10.44 5.40
CA SER A 69 -15.82 9.83 6.42
C SER A 69 -16.93 10.77 6.89
N PHE A 70 -18.02 10.21 7.41
CA PHE A 70 -19.04 10.94 8.16
C PHE A 70 -18.61 11.15 9.63
N SER A 71 -19.25 12.07 10.36
CA SER A 71 -19.12 12.07 11.83
C SER A 71 -19.98 10.96 12.42
N SER A 72 -19.57 10.44 13.58
CA SER A 72 -20.41 9.52 14.38
C SER A 72 -21.75 10.17 14.75
N ASP A 73 -21.74 11.48 15.04
CA ASP A 73 -22.94 12.23 15.42
C ASP A 73 -23.92 12.35 14.24
N PHE A 74 -23.41 12.54 13.02
CA PHE A 74 -24.25 12.52 11.84
C PHE A 74 -24.90 11.14 11.65
N LEU A 75 -24.13 10.06 11.78
CA LEU A 75 -24.64 8.70 11.61
C LEU A 75 -25.65 8.32 12.70
N SER A 76 -25.46 8.77 13.95
CA SER A 76 -26.37 8.50 15.06
C SER A 76 -27.75 9.18 14.90
N THR A 77 -27.84 10.28 14.16
CA THR A 77 -29.14 10.90 13.81
C THR A 77 -29.92 10.13 12.73
N HIS A 78 -29.27 9.17 12.06
CA HIS A 78 -29.85 8.40 10.94
C HIS A 78 -30.08 6.92 11.29
N LEU A 79 -30.15 6.58 12.58
CA LEU A 79 -30.49 5.23 13.02
C LEU A 79 -31.96 4.89 12.70
N SER A 80 -32.22 3.62 12.38
CA SER A 80 -33.57 3.10 12.16
C SER A 80 -34.47 3.44 13.35
N LYS A 81 -35.72 3.79 13.06
CA LYS A 81 -36.76 4.04 14.07
C LYS A 81 -37.57 2.78 14.38
N ASN A 82 -37.34 1.69 13.67
CA ASN A 82 -38.03 0.42 13.92
C ASN A 82 -37.33 -0.29 15.07
N GLU A 83 -38.04 -0.57 16.16
CA GLU A 83 -37.43 -1.21 17.34
C GLU A 83 -36.80 -2.59 17.02
N GLY A 84 -37.29 -3.31 16.00
CA GLY A 84 -36.67 -4.56 15.55
C GLY A 84 -35.28 -4.41 14.91
N ASP A 85 -34.88 -3.19 14.53
CA ASP A 85 -33.57 -2.88 13.96
C ASP A 85 -32.60 -2.27 15.00
N ILE A 86 -33.05 -2.08 16.26
CA ILE A 86 -32.32 -1.37 17.31
C ILE A 86 -31.95 -2.34 18.45
N ILE A 87 -30.71 -2.28 18.89
CA ILE A 87 -30.23 -2.94 20.12
C ILE A 87 -30.14 -1.88 21.21
N ARG A 88 -30.99 -2.02 22.24
CA ARG A 88 -30.99 -1.14 23.42
C ARG A 88 -30.47 -1.85 24.65
N ALA A 89 -29.76 -1.12 25.49
CA ALA A 89 -29.32 -1.59 26.80
C ALA A 89 -30.53 -1.90 27.70
N LYS A 90 -30.65 -3.13 28.19
CA LYS A 90 -31.74 -3.52 29.10
C LYS A 90 -31.56 -2.96 30.51
N ASN A 91 -30.30 -2.82 30.94
CA ASN A 91 -29.85 -2.28 32.22
C ASN A 91 -28.59 -1.43 32.02
N ASP A 92 -28.11 -0.78 33.07
CA ASP A 92 -26.79 -0.14 33.07
C ASP A 92 -25.68 -1.19 32.96
N GLY A 93 -24.62 -0.88 32.21
CA GLY A 93 -23.55 -1.85 31.97
C GLY A 93 -22.42 -1.33 31.11
N TRP A 94 -21.72 -2.26 30.48
CA TRP A 94 -20.57 -2.03 29.62
C TRP A 94 -20.62 -2.87 28.35
N LEU A 95 -20.31 -2.27 27.21
CA LEU A 95 -19.93 -3.00 26.00
C LEU A 95 -18.49 -3.46 26.21
N THR A 96 -18.31 -4.78 26.36
CA THR A 96 -17.03 -5.40 26.70
C THR A 96 -16.32 -6.00 25.49
N TYR A 97 -17.08 -6.31 24.44
CA TYR A 97 -16.55 -6.85 23.19
C TYR A 97 -17.43 -6.41 22.02
N SER A 98 -16.78 -6.06 20.91
CA SER A 98 -17.46 -5.80 19.64
C SER A 98 -16.58 -6.30 18.52
N ASN A 99 -17.14 -7.11 17.62
CA ASN A 99 -16.40 -7.67 16.50
C ASN A 99 -17.27 -7.69 15.26
N ARG A 100 -16.68 -7.29 14.14
CA ARG A 100 -17.30 -7.39 12.82
C ARG A 100 -16.53 -8.40 12.01
N SER A 101 -17.27 -9.21 11.27
CA SER A 101 -16.63 -10.11 10.32
C SER A 101 -15.96 -9.27 9.23
N ASN A 102 -14.72 -9.62 8.89
CA ASN A 102 -14.04 -9.04 7.72
C ASN A 102 -14.58 -9.64 6.41
N THR A 103 -15.37 -10.73 6.49
CA THR A 103 -15.75 -11.54 5.33
C THR A 103 -17.25 -11.57 5.06
N SER A 104 -18.08 -11.14 6.02
CA SER A 104 -19.53 -11.24 5.96
C SER A 104 -20.20 -10.05 6.64
N ARG A 105 -21.47 -9.81 6.31
CA ARG A 105 -22.30 -8.80 6.96
C ARG A 105 -22.81 -9.32 8.30
N TRP A 106 -21.90 -9.39 9.26
CA TRP A 106 -22.10 -9.93 10.59
C TRP A 106 -21.39 -9.08 11.65
N LEU A 107 -22.04 -8.93 12.80
CA LEU A 107 -21.59 -8.18 13.96
C LEU A 107 -21.90 -9.00 15.21
N MET A 108 -20.95 -9.07 16.14
CA MET A 108 -21.13 -9.63 17.47
C MET A 108 -20.80 -8.59 18.54
N LEU A 109 -21.68 -8.46 19.52
CA LEU A 109 -21.55 -7.57 20.66
C LEU A 109 -21.64 -8.40 21.95
N THR A 110 -20.80 -8.10 22.94
CA THR A 110 -20.94 -8.66 24.30
C THR A 110 -21.13 -7.53 25.30
N LEU A 111 -22.28 -7.57 25.97
CA LEU A 111 -22.68 -6.62 27.01
C LEU A 111 -22.48 -7.29 28.37
N GLU A 112 -21.89 -6.58 29.33
CA GLU A 112 -21.84 -6.96 30.74
C GLU A 112 -22.64 -5.93 31.55
N TYR A 113 -23.69 -6.34 32.25
CA TYR A 113 -24.50 -5.44 33.08
C TYR A 113 -23.96 -5.35 34.51
N LYS A 114 -24.40 -4.34 35.27
CA LYS A 114 -23.96 -4.11 36.66
C LYS A 114 -24.22 -5.31 37.60
N ASP A 115 -25.25 -6.09 37.33
CA ASP A 115 -25.60 -7.32 38.06
C ASP A 115 -24.75 -8.53 37.65
N LYS A 116 -23.69 -8.32 36.86
CA LYS A 116 -22.78 -9.35 36.32
C LYS A 116 -23.41 -10.30 35.31
N THR A 117 -24.63 -10.05 34.87
CA THR A 117 -25.19 -10.76 33.73
C THR A 117 -24.46 -10.34 32.45
N GLN A 118 -24.23 -11.31 31.57
CA GLN A 118 -23.64 -11.10 30.25
C GLN A 118 -24.62 -11.47 29.17
N GLU A 119 -24.63 -10.70 28.09
CA GLU A 119 -25.47 -10.92 26.93
C GLU A 119 -24.61 -10.80 25.67
N THR A 120 -24.58 -11.85 24.86
CA THR A 120 -23.96 -11.83 23.54
C THR A 120 -25.04 -11.70 22.49
N ILE A 121 -24.90 -10.71 21.62
CA ILE A 121 -25.84 -10.39 20.56
C ILE A 121 -25.12 -10.56 19.22
N GLU A 122 -25.70 -11.38 18.35
CA GLU A 122 -25.23 -11.54 16.98
C GLU A 122 -26.23 -10.92 16.00
N CYS A 123 -25.71 -10.20 15.00
CA CYS A 123 -26.49 -9.53 13.99
C CYS A 123 -25.97 -9.87 12.62
N THR A 124 -26.87 -10.05 11.66
CA THR A 124 -26.55 -10.15 10.24
C THR A 124 -27.42 -9.20 9.44
N TRP A 125 -26.94 -8.75 8.28
CA TRP A 125 -27.70 -7.83 7.44
C TRP A 125 -27.50 -8.06 5.94
N LYS A 126 -28.40 -7.49 5.14
CA LYS A 126 -28.41 -7.59 3.68
C LYS A 126 -27.41 -6.61 3.04
N GLN A 127 -27.18 -6.77 1.74
CA GLN A 127 -26.21 -5.96 0.99
C GLN A 127 -26.43 -4.44 1.00
N TYR A 128 -27.66 -4.01 1.20
CA TYR A 128 -28.04 -2.59 1.16
C TYR A 128 -28.40 -2.04 2.53
N GLU A 129 -28.16 -2.83 3.58
CA GLU A 129 -28.31 -2.43 4.97
C GLU A 129 -26.91 -2.24 5.54
N ASP A 130 -26.77 -1.38 6.54
CA ASP A 130 -25.55 -1.28 7.34
C ASP A 130 -25.94 -1.13 8.81
N TYR A 131 -25.23 -1.83 9.68
CA TYR A 131 -25.37 -1.64 11.13
C TYR A 131 -24.34 -0.64 11.63
N PHE A 132 -24.78 0.33 12.41
CA PHE A 132 -23.94 1.25 13.16
C PHE A 132 -23.92 0.85 14.63
N VAL A 133 -22.74 0.87 15.24
CA VAL A 133 -22.58 0.69 16.68
C VAL A 133 -22.28 2.07 17.26
N ASN A 134 -23.07 2.49 18.24
CA ASN A 134 -23.16 3.89 18.68
C ASN A 134 -22.07 4.30 19.68
N PHE A 135 -20.92 3.65 19.60
CA PHE A 135 -19.78 3.91 20.49
C PHE A 135 -18.50 4.02 19.70
N SER A 136 -17.77 5.12 19.86
CA SER A 136 -16.44 5.28 19.28
C SER A 136 -15.36 4.86 20.28
N SER A 137 -14.98 3.59 20.29
CA SER A 137 -13.70 3.19 20.89
C SER A 137 -12.82 2.40 19.93
N THR A 138 -11.73 3.04 19.51
CA THR A 138 -10.65 2.38 18.76
C THR A 138 -9.85 1.38 19.61
N LYS A 139 -10.11 1.29 20.93
CA LYS A 139 -9.41 0.39 21.85
C LYS A 139 -10.22 -0.89 22.04
N ILE A 140 -9.74 -1.98 21.44
CA ILE A 140 -10.30 -3.34 21.51
C ILE A 140 -10.48 -3.87 22.95
N ASN A 141 -9.92 -3.20 23.97
CA ASN A 141 -9.94 -3.63 25.38
C ASN A 141 -10.56 -2.60 26.37
N SER A 142 -11.16 -1.50 25.91
CA SER A 142 -11.82 -0.56 26.82
C SER A 142 -13.30 -0.93 27.00
N LYS A 143 -13.72 -1.28 28.22
CA LYS A 143 -15.14 -1.40 28.55
C LYS A 143 -15.83 -0.06 28.33
N ILE A 144 -16.80 0.02 27.41
CA ILE A 144 -17.53 1.25 27.12
C ILE A 144 -18.81 1.26 27.95
N GLN A 145 -18.95 2.22 28.87
CA GLN A 145 -20.11 2.28 29.74
C GLN A 145 -21.37 2.76 28.99
N PHE A 146 -22.53 2.17 29.31
CA PHE A 146 -23.84 2.61 28.86
C PHE A 146 -24.86 2.60 30.02
N LYS A 147 -25.95 3.33 29.84
CA LYS A 147 -27.11 3.35 30.73
C LYS A 147 -28.25 2.53 30.15
N LYS A 148 -29.16 2.08 31.02
CA LYS A 148 -30.43 1.49 30.59
C LYS A 148 -31.14 2.39 29.58
N GLY A 149 -31.56 1.82 28.45
CA GLY A 149 -32.28 2.50 27.37
C GLY A 149 -31.38 3.06 26.26
N ASP A 150 -30.07 3.17 26.49
CA ASP A 150 -29.12 3.63 25.48
C ASP A 150 -29.16 2.72 24.25
N VAL A 151 -29.07 3.32 23.05
CA VAL A 151 -28.91 2.58 21.80
C VAL A 151 -27.46 2.13 21.70
N ILE A 152 -27.25 0.81 21.71
CA ILE A 152 -25.94 0.18 21.56
C ILE A 152 -25.56 0.11 20.07
N ALA A 153 -26.50 -0.36 19.25
CA ALA A 153 -26.34 -0.50 17.82
C ALA A 153 -27.68 -0.43 17.12
N ALA A 154 -27.71 0.02 15.87
CA ALA A 154 -28.92 0.00 15.04
C ALA A 154 -28.58 -0.01 13.55
N LYS A 155 -29.53 -0.41 12.70
CA LYS A 155 -29.39 -0.21 11.24
C LYS A 155 -29.36 1.28 10.89
N LEU A 156 -28.56 1.66 9.90
CA LEU A 156 -28.51 3.00 9.33
C LEU A 156 -29.56 3.17 8.23
N HIS A 157 -30.40 4.19 8.37
CA HIS A 157 -31.32 4.67 7.34
C HIS A 157 -30.91 6.08 6.91
N LEU A 158 -29.90 6.15 6.04
CA LEU A 158 -29.45 7.40 5.46
C LEU A 158 -30.49 7.93 4.46
N ASN A 159 -30.99 9.14 4.71
CA ASN A 159 -31.88 9.82 3.78
C ASN A 159 -31.11 10.22 2.52
N LYS A 160 -31.77 10.14 1.36
CA LYS A 160 -31.19 10.62 0.10
C LYS A 160 -31.09 12.16 0.13
N ASN A 161 -30.10 12.70 -0.56
CA ASN A 161 -29.93 14.15 -0.78
C ASN A 161 -29.74 14.96 0.51
N VAL A 162 -29.11 14.38 1.54
CA VAL A 162 -28.72 15.11 2.74
C VAL A 162 -27.35 15.73 2.53
N GLU A 163 -27.24 17.03 2.70
CA GLU A 163 -25.96 17.73 2.76
C GLU A 163 -25.37 17.60 4.17
N THR A 164 -24.09 17.24 4.24
CA THR A 164 -23.40 17.06 5.52
C THR A 164 -21.90 17.26 5.33
N PRO A 165 -21.18 17.77 6.34
CA PRO A 165 -19.72 17.76 6.32
C PRO A 165 -19.18 16.34 6.20
N VAL A 166 -18.20 16.17 5.31
CA VAL A 166 -17.36 14.97 5.25
C VAL A 166 -15.97 15.32 5.77
N TYR A 167 -15.37 14.38 6.49
CA TYR A 167 -14.04 14.53 7.07
C TYR A 167 -13.02 13.75 6.25
N HIS A 168 -11.80 14.26 6.18
CA HIS A 168 -10.67 13.57 5.56
C HIS A 168 -9.86 12.85 6.62
N ASN A 169 -9.94 11.52 6.64
CA ASN A 169 -9.14 10.69 7.54
C ASN A 169 -7.98 10.05 6.80
N ILE A 170 -6.82 10.00 7.46
CA ILE A 170 -5.63 9.36 6.93
C ILE A 170 -5.87 7.85 6.81
N THR A 171 -5.50 7.31 5.65
CA THR A 171 -5.53 5.87 5.40
C THR A 171 -4.14 5.27 5.61
N GLY A 172 -4.06 4.30 6.52
CA GLY A 172 -2.79 3.76 6.98
C GLY A 172 -1.95 3.03 5.93
N TYR A 173 -2.51 2.70 4.77
CA TYR A 173 -1.78 2.12 3.65
C TYR A 173 -0.99 3.20 2.90
N TYR A 174 -1.65 4.31 2.55
CA TYR A 174 -1.03 5.35 1.73
C TYR A 174 -0.08 6.25 2.54
N GLU A 175 -0.24 6.31 3.88
CA GLU A 175 0.66 7.08 4.76
C GLU A 175 2.09 6.55 4.83
N ARG A 176 2.34 5.27 4.52
CA ARG A 176 3.65 4.64 4.79
C ARG A 176 4.81 5.28 4.05
N PHE A 177 4.54 5.84 2.87
CA PHE A 177 5.59 6.47 2.07
C PHE A 177 5.91 7.91 2.52
N ILE A 178 5.12 8.50 3.43
CA ILE A 178 5.42 9.83 4.01
C ILE A 178 6.75 9.78 4.75
N SER A 179 6.96 8.79 5.62
CA SER A 179 8.21 8.66 6.37
C SER A 179 9.43 8.48 5.45
N VAL A 180 9.24 7.84 4.29
CA VAL A 180 10.30 7.73 3.26
C VAL A 180 10.64 9.09 2.67
N LEU A 181 9.64 9.92 2.35
CA LEU A 181 9.85 11.27 1.83
C LEU A 181 10.48 12.20 2.88
N ASP A 182 10.05 12.09 4.14
CA ASP A 182 10.62 12.84 5.26
C ASP A 182 12.10 12.47 5.46
N ASP A 183 12.42 11.17 5.48
CA ASP A 183 13.79 10.72 5.62
C ASP A 183 14.63 11.07 4.39
N PHE A 184 14.06 11.00 3.17
CA PHE A 184 14.74 11.45 1.97
C PHE A 184 15.09 12.94 2.05
N LYS A 185 14.16 13.79 2.49
CA LYS A 185 14.41 15.21 2.75
C LYS A 185 15.53 15.40 3.77
N LYS A 186 15.49 14.70 4.91
CA LYS A 186 16.54 14.78 5.93
C LYS A 186 17.91 14.38 5.40
N VAL A 187 18.02 13.32 4.58
CA VAL A 187 19.32 12.91 4.04
C VAL A 187 19.83 13.93 3.00
N LEU A 188 18.95 14.57 2.22
CA LEU A 188 19.33 15.70 1.37
C LEU A 188 19.84 16.89 2.20
N GLU A 189 19.17 17.22 3.31
CA GLU A 189 19.58 18.27 4.27
C GLU A 189 20.94 17.99 4.90
N ASN A 190 21.17 16.77 5.36
CA ASN A 190 22.46 16.38 5.94
C ASN A 190 23.61 16.36 4.92
N SER A 191 23.29 16.21 3.62
CA SER A 191 24.29 16.21 2.55
C SER A 191 24.54 17.60 1.95
N ALA A 192 23.77 18.61 2.37
CA ALA A 192 23.94 19.98 1.92
C ALA A 192 25.12 20.63 2.64
N ASN A 193 26.16 20.99 1.89
CA ASN A 193 27.25 21.81 2.41
C ASN A 193 26.78 23.26 2.64
N GLU A 194 27.21 23.89 3.74
CA GLU A 194 26.91 25.29 4.09
C GLU A 194 27.33 26.30 3.00
N LYS A 195 28.22 25.91 2.09
CA LYS A 195 28.73 26.76 1.01
C LYS A 195 27.78 26.89 -0.20
N ASN A 196 26.77 26.03 -0.31
CA ASN A 196 25.77 26.12 -1.37
C ASN A 196 24.44 26.49 -0.73
N ASN A 197 23.67 27.40 -1.33
CA ASN A 197 22.32 27.83 -0.91
C ASN A 197 21.28 26.68 -0.78
N LEU A 198 21.70 25.40 -0.80
CA LEU A 198 20.85 24.23 -0.56
C LEU A 198 20.09 24.35 0.76
N LYS A 199 20.66 24.87 1.85
CA LYS A 199 19.94 24.90 3.14
C LYS A 199 18.67 25.78 3.10
N GLU A 200 18.73 26.90 2.39
CA GLU A 200 17.56 27.76 2.13
C GLU A 200 16.58 27.10 1.15
N ILE A 201 17.11 26.41 0.13
CA ILE A 201 16.33 25.67 -0.88
C ILE A 201 15.56 24.50 -0.24
N LEU A 202 16.18 23.74 0.66
CA LEU A 202 15.60 22.57 1.32
C LEU A 202 14.47 22.98 2.29
N GLY A 203 14.55 24.20 2.84
CA GLY A 203 13.45 24.80 3.60
C GLY A 203 12.17 25.00 2.78
N ARG A 204 12.27 25.05 1.44
CA ARG A 204 11.13 25.19 0.51
C ARG A 204 10.63 23.84 -0.04
N ILE A 205 11.31 22.73 0.27
CA ILE A 205 10.89 21.40 -0.19
C ILE A 205 9.66 20.95 0.58
N ASN A 206 8.63 20.58 -0.16
CA ASN A 206 7.39 20.01 0.36
C ASN A 206 7.05 18.73 -0.40
N PHE A 207 7.80 17.66 -0.16
CA PHE A 207 7.50 16.40 -0.82
C PHE A 207 6.15 15.85 -0.36
N THR A 208 5.25 15.52 -1.29
CA THR A 208 3.92 15.01 -0.96
C THR A 208 3.53 13.80 -1.80
N ILE A 209 2.76 12.92 -1.18
CA ILE A 209 1.97 11.92 -1.90
C ILE A 209 0.93 12.64 -2.74
N GLY A 210 0.79 12.25 -4.00
CA GLY A 210 -0.08 12.92 -4.96
C GLY A 210 0.66 13.85 -5.91
N GLU A 211 1.79 14.43 -5.51
CA GLU A 211 2.61 15.26 -6.41
C GLU A 211 3.95 14.60 -6.72
N ASP A 212 4.72 14.22 -5.71
CA ASP A 212 6.04 13.59 -5.88
C ASP A 212 5.95 12.08 -6.06
N VAL A 213 4.90 11.49 -5.50
CA VAL A 213 4.62 10.06 -5.52
C VAL A 213 3.20 9.83 -6.03
N ALA A 214 3.09 9.21 -7.20
CA ALA A 214 1.83 8.65 -7.68
C ALA A 214 1.60 7.26 -7.08
N GLN A 215 0.34 6.93 -6.85
CA GLN A 215 -0.05 5.65 -6.26
C GLN A 215 -0.86 4.87 -7.27
N HIS A 216 -0.37 3.70 -7.63
CA HIS A 216 -0.95 2.85 -8.64
C HIS A 216 -1.19 1.46 -8.07
N ASP A 217 -2.15 0.74 -8.64
CA ASP A 217 -2.41 -0.66 -8.30
C ASP A 217 -2.40 -1.58 -9.54
N MET A 218 -1.99 -2.84 -9.37
CA MET A 218 -2.07 -3.84 -10.45
C MET A 218 -3.53 -4.09 -10.87
N ILE A 219 -4.49 -3.91 -9.95
CA ILE A 219 -5.89 -4.29 -10.09
C ILE A 219 -6.77 -3.07 -9.81
N ALA A 220 -7.73 -2.79 -10.67
CA ALA A 220 -8.55 -1.57 -10.61
C ALA A 220 -9.57 -1.56 -9.47
N CYS A 221 -10.08 -2.72 -9.11
CA CYS A 221 -11.18 -2.86 -8.17
C CYS A 221 -10.66 -3.08 -6.75
N ALA A 222 -11.30 -2.45 -5.77
CA ALA A 222 -11.15 -2.85 -4.39
C ALA A 222 -11.65 -4.31 -4.23
N SER A 223 -10.88 -5.12 -3.50
CA SER A 223 -11.24 -6.50 -3.18
C SER A 223 -11.20 -6.70 -1.66
N PRO A 224 -12.07 -7.54 -1.07
CA PRO A 224 -12.09 -7.80 0.38
C PRO A 224 -10.86 -8.60 0.87
N GLY A 225 -9.89 -8.85 -0.02
CA GLY A 225 -8.62 -9.52 0.25
C GLY A 225 -8.31 -10.60 -0.80
N TRP A 226 -7.03 -10.82 -1.08
CA TRP A 226 -6.54 -11.87 -2.00
C TRP A 226 -6.38 -13.21 -1.28
N THR A 227 -7.41 -13.60 -0.52
CA THR A 227 -7.39 -14.83 0.28
C THR A 227 -8.31 -15.89 -0.34
N SER A 228 -8.00 -17.17 -0.13
CA SER A 228 -8.83 -18.28 -0.60
C SER A 228 -10.23 -18.32 0.04
N ILE A 229 -10.45 -17.57 1.11
CA ILE A 229 -11.72 -17.54 1.87
C ILE A 229 -12.87 -16.98 1.01
N TYR A 230 -12.58 -16.11 0.04
CA TYR A 230 -13.60 -15.40 -0.73
C TYR A 230 -13.97 -16.03 -2.07
N ASP A 231 -13.31 -17.12 -2.47
CA ASP A 231 -13.42 -17.73 -3.81
C ASP A 231 -13.41 -16.69 -4.94
N ILE A 232 -12.60 -15.62 -4.77
CA ILE A 232 -12.47 -14.60 -5.80
C ILE A 232 -11.73 -15.25 -6.97
N PRO A 233 -12.25 -15.13 -8.20
CA PRO A 233 -11.60 -15.69 -9.38
C PRO A 233 -10.37 -14.84 -9.73
N ASN A 234 -9.33 -14.91 -8.90
CA ASN A 234 -8.12 -14.09 -8.95
C ASN A 234 -7.50 -14.11 -10.35
N ASP A 235 -7.37 -15.28 -10.96
CA ASP A 235 -6.81 -15.42 -12.31
C ASP A 235 -7.63 -14.64 -13.35
N ARG A 236 -8.96 -14.65 -13.25
CA ARG A 236 -9.84 -13.88 -14.15
C ARG A 236 -9.72 -12.38 -13.91
N VAL A 237 -9.60 -11.95 -12.65
CA VAL A 237 -9.41 -10.55 -12.29
C VAL A 237 -8.05 -10.03 -12.78
N ILE A 238 -6.98 -10.82 -12.58
CA ILE A 238 -5.65 -10.56 -13.11
C ILE A 238 -5.72 -10.49 -14.64
N GLN A 239 -6.28 -11.49 -15.31
CA GLN A 239 -6.42 -11.52 -16.76
C GLN A 239 -7.08 -10.24 -17.27
N ASN A 240 -8.21 -9.85 -16.69
CA ASN A 240 -8.92 -8.65 -17.10
C ASN A 240 -8.13 -7.36 -16.85
N CYS A 241 -7.59 -7.14 -15.65
CA CYS A 241 -6.98 -5.86 -15.30
C CYS A 241 -5.55 -5.70 -15.86
N VAL A 242 -4.76 -6.76 -15.73
CA VAL A 242 -3.32 -6.78 -15.94
C VAL A 242 -3.00 -7.10 -17.40
N GLN A 243 -3.76 -7.99 -18.05
CA GLN A 243 -3.50 -8.41 -19.42
C GLN A 243 -4.44 -7.76 -20.43
N ASP A 244 -5.75 -8.01 -20.34
CA ASP A 244 -6.71 -7.63 -21.39
C ASP A 244 -6.87 -6.10 -21.46
N ASN A 245 -7.05 -5.46 -20.30
CA ASN A 245 -7.09 -4.00 -20.23
C ASN A 245 -5.70 -3.36 -20.11
N SER A 246 -4.70 -4.11 -19.64
CA SER A 246 -3.32 -3.65 -19.50
C SER A 246 -3.18 -2.32 -18.74
N TRP A 247 -3.97 -2.12 -17.69
CA TRP A 247 -4.06 -0.79 -17.05
C TRP A 247 -2.71 -0.29 -16.53
N VAL A 248 -2.01 -1.12 -15.77
CA VAL A 248 -0.68 -0.79 -15.26
C VAL A 248 0.34 -0.55 -16.37
N VAL A 249 0.28 -1.31 -17.48
CA VAL A 249 1.22 -1.12 -18.60
C VAL A 249 0.99 0.21 -19.28
N LYS A 250 -0.27 0.56 -19.56
CA LYS A 250 -0.64 1.86 -20.14
C LYS A 250 -0.14 3.00 -19.26
N GLN A 251 -0.34 2.91 -17.94
CA GLN A 251 0.07 3.97 -17.02
C GLN A 251 1.57 4.08 -16.86
N VAL A 252 2.32 2.98 -16.74
CA VAL A 252 3.79 3.02 -16.66
C VAL A 252 4.38 3.66 -17.91
N ILE A 253 3.86 3.30 -19.10
CA ILE A 253 4.35 3.84 -20.38
C ILE A 253 3.99 5.31 -20.57
N GLN A 254 2.83 5.76 -20.10
CA GLN A 254 2.44 7.17 -20.16
C GLN A 254 3.19 8.03 -19.14
N SER A 255 3.28 7.51 -17.92
CA SER A 255 3.81 8.23 -16.77
C SER A 255 5.32 8.28 -16.80
N GLN A 256 5.98 7.25 -17.32
CA GLN A 256 7.44 7.11 -17.39
C GLN A 256 8.10 7.49 -16.04
N PRO A 257 7.70 6.85 -14.92
CA PRO A 257 8.25 7.17 -13.60
C PRO A 257 9.75 6.91 -13.55
N GLN A 258 10.50 7.78 -12.89
CA GLN A 258 11.95 7.61 -12.70
C GLN A 258 12.26 6.51 -11.67
N VAL A 259 11.39 6.34 -10.68
CA VAL A 259 11.46 5.29 -9.66
C VAL A 259 10.11 4.59 -9.53
N ILE A 260 10.11 3.26 -9.57
CA ILE A 260 8.95 2.41 -9.28
C ILE A 260 9.23 1.63 -7.98
N VAL A 261 8.31 1.77 -7.03
CA VAL A 261 8.32 1.02 -5.76
C VAL A 261 7.22 -0.05 -5.81
N LEU A 262 7.61 -1.31 -5.90
CA LEU A 262 6.71 -2.46 -5.90
C LEU A 262 6.35 -2.83 -4.46
N VAL A 263 5.07 -2.74 -4.10
CA VAL A 263 4.58 -2.86 -2.72
C VAL A 263 3.98 -4.25 -2.50
N GLY A 264 4.74 -5.13 -1.84
CA GLY A 264 4.34 -6.50 -1.51
C GLY A 264 4.61 -7.55 -2.60
N GLY A 265 4.55 -8.83 -2.19
CA GLY A 265 4.92 -9.96 -3.05
C GLY A 265 3.99 -10.18 -4.25
N SER A 266 2.68 -10.01 -4.06
CA SER A 266 1.72 -10.27 -5.14
C SER A 266 1.80 -9.22 -6.26
N SER A 267 2.01 -7.93 -5.92
CA SER A 267 2.22 -6.87 -6.92
C SER A 267 3.52 -7.11 -7.69
N LEU A 268 4.60 -7.46 -7.00
CA LEU A 268 5.86 -7.85 -7.61
C LEU A 268 5.71 -9.04 -8.56
N SER A 269 5.00 -10.10 -8.15
CA SER A 269 4.79 -11.28 -8.99
C SER A 269 4.06 -10.91 -10.28
N MET A 270 2.91 -10.23 -10.17
CA MET A 270 2.13 -9.80 -11.33
C MET A 270 2.92 -8.84 -12.22
N PHE A 271 3.72 -7.95 -11.62
CA PHE A 271 4.58 -7.02 -12.35
C PHE A 271 5.64 -7.77 -13.15
N LEU A 272 6.33 -8.74 -12.55
CA LEU A 272 7.34 -9.55 -13.24
C LEU A 272 6.75 -10.50 -14.28
N ASP A 273 5.49 -10.92 -14.13
CA ASP A 273 4.83 -11.72 -15.16
C ASP A 273 4.61 -10.90 -16.44
N ILE A 274 4.42 -9.58 -16.35
CA ILE A 274 4.38 -8.69 -17.53
C ILE A 274 5.79 -8.23 -17.93
N PHE A 275 6.48 -7.55 -17.01
CA PHE A 275 7.68 -6.76 -17.29
C PHE A 275 8.98 -7.55 -17.11
N GLY A 276 8.91 -8.82 -16.71
CA GLY A 276 10.05 -9.71 -16.55
C GLY A 276 11.03 -9.80 -17.73
N PRO A 277 10.60 -9.65 -19.01
CA PRO A 277 11.51 -9.53 -20.15
C PRO A 277 12.39 -8.27 -20.16
N PHE A 278 11.92 -7.21 -19.50
CA PHE A 278 12.51 -5.86 -19.52
C PHE A 278 13.27 -5.54 -18.22
N THR A 279 13.48 -6.52 -17.36
CA THR A 279 14.24 -6.33 -16.12
C THR A 279 15.10 -7.54 -15.76
N LYS A 280 16.24 -7.26 -15.13
CA LYS A 280 17.10 -8.28 -14.51
C LYS A 280 16.64 -8.69 -13.12
N LEU A 281 15.65 -8.00 -12.55
CA LEU A 281 15.10 -8.35 -11.25
C LEU A 281 14.45 -9.75 -11.33
N LYS A 282 14.86 -10.64 -10.42
CA LYS A 282 14.31 -12.00 -10.28
C LYS A 282 13.99 -12.26 -8.81
N THR A 283 12.87 -12.94 -8.55
CA THR A 283 12.42 -13.31 -7.21
C THR A 283 13.06 -14.63 -6.79
N LYS A 284 14.15 -14.55 -6.00
CA LYS A 284 14.73 -15.70 -5.29
C LYS A 284 14.87 -15.46 -3.78
N ALA A 285 14.44 -14.31 -3.28
CA ALA A 285 14.55 -13.97 -1.87
C ALA A 285 13.54 -14.79 -1.06
N LYS A 286 14.00 -15.36 0.06
CA LYS A 286 13.13 -16.05 1.03
C LYS A 286 12.35 -15.05 1.89
N ASP A 287 12.93 -13.87 2.14
CA ASP A 287 12.32 -12.77 2.89
C ASP A 287 12.20 -11.51 2.02
N TYR A 288 11.09 -10.79 2.17
CA TYR A 288 10.90 -9.48 1.55
C TYR A 288 11.91 -8.45 2.09
N PHE A 289 12.37 -8.57 3.33
CA PHE A 289 13.38 -7.68 3.88
C PHE A 289 14.75 -7.84 3.20
N GLN A 290 15.11 -9.07 2.80
CA GLN A 290 16.29 -9.29 1.96
C GLN A 290 16.11 -8.63 0.58
N LEU A 291 14.90 -8.69 0.03
CA LEU A 291 14.60 -8.10 -1.27
C LEU A 291 14.65 -6.57 -1.25
N ILE A 292 14.10 -5.91 -0.22
CA ILE A 292 14.20 -4.45 -0.11
C ILE A 292 15.64 -4.01 0.05
N ARG A 293 16.42 -4.65 0.95
CA ARG A 293 17.84 -4.32 1.11
C ARG A 293 18.57 -4.44 -0.22
N ARG A 294 18.43 -5.59 -0.88
CA ARG A 294 19.04 -5.85 -2.19
C ARG A 294 18.63 -4.82 -3.24
N THR A 295 17.36 -4.46 -3.33
CA THR A 295 16.88 -3.50 -4.36
C THR A 295 17.16 -2.05 -4.02
N CYS A 296 17.48 -1.72 -2.77
CA CYS A 296 17.97 -0.40 -2.36
C CYS A 296 19.49 -0.27 -2.55
N GLU A 297 20.25 -1.32 -2.25
CA GLU A 297 21.72 -1.36 -2.38
C GLU A 297 22.17 -1.59 -3.83
N GLU A 298 21.57 -2.55 -4.53
CA GLU A 298 21.86 -2.87 -5.93
C GLU A 298 20.86 -2.19 -6.87
N LYS A 299 21.35 -1.64 -7.99
CA LYS A 299 20.50 -0.95 -8.96
C LYS A 299 19.81 -1.90 -9.94
N TYR A 300 18.52 -2.15 -9.71
CA TYR A 300 17.64 -2.84 -10.65
C TYR A 300 16.83 -1.85 -11.47
N TYR A 301 16.66 -2.13 -12.76
CA TYR A 301 15.92 -1.25 -13.65
C TYR A 301 14.83 -2.00 -14.41
N LEU A 302 13.75 -1.29 -14.71
CA LEU A 302 12.87 -1.59 -15.83
C LEU A 302 13.42 -0.83 -17.03
N ASP A 303 13.95 -1.56 -18.02
CA ASP A 303 14.56 -1.02 -19.24
C ASP A 303 13.69 -1.41 -20.44
N ILE A 304 12.88 -0.47 -20.95
CA ILE A 304 12.01 -0.70 -22.11
C ILE A 304 12.59 0.04 -23.30
N LYS A 305 12.88 -0.69 -24.38
CA LYS A 305 13.30 -0.15 -25.66
C LYS A 305 12.53 -0.85 -26.78
N ILE A 306 11.55 -0.15 -27.35
CA ILE A 306 10.66 -0.65 -28.40
C ILE A 306 10.59 0.41 -29.51
N GLY A 307 11.18 0.10 -30.66
CA GLY A 307 11.33 1.07 -31.75
C GLY A 307 12.06 2.33 -31.29
N LYS A 308 11.40 3.49 -31.41
CA LYS A 308 11.90 4.79 -30.92
C LYS A 308 11.52 5.09 -29.47
N PHE A 309 10.63 4.30 -28.87
CA PHE A 309 10.27 4.45 -27.47
C PHE A 309 11.38 3.85 -26.60
N ALA A 310 11.94 4.66 -25.71
CA ALA A 310 12.92 4.23 -24.73
C ALA A 310 12.57 4.85 -23.38
N PHE A 311 12.56 4.02 -22.34
CA PHE A 311 12.25 4.44 -20.98
C PHE A 311 12.99 3.55 -20.00
N ARG A 312 13.52 4.16 -18.93
CA ARG A 312 14.23 3.47 -17.85
C ARG A 312 13.72 3.95 -16.49
N SER A 313 13.42 3.00 -15.60
CA SER A 313 12.98 3.28 -14.23
C SER A 313 13.74 2.47 -13.21
N ARG A 314 14.16 3.07 -12.10
CA ARG A 314 14.72 2.35 -10.96
C ARG A 314 13.63 1.51 -10.29
N LEU A 315 13.90 0.24 -10.04
CA LEU A 315 13.01 -0.66 -9.30
C LEU A 315 13.46 -0.77 -7.84
N ILE A 316 12.53 -0.58 -6.92
CA ILE A 316 12.67 -0.83 -5.48
C ILE A 316 11.52 -1.74 -5.06
N CYS A 317 11.79 -2.76 -4.25
CA CYS A 317 10.75 -3.61 -3.68
C CYS A 317 10.55 -3.25 -2.22
N SER A 318 9.34 -2.86 -1.82
CA SER A 318 8.99 -2.57 -0.42
C SER A 318 8.01 -3.59 0.17
N PRO A 319 8.13 -3.96 1.46
CA PRO A 319 7.09 -4.72 2.15
C PRO A 319 5.71 -4.10 1.96
N HIS A 320 4.67 -4.91 2.17
CA HIS A 320 3.29 -4.46 1.99
C HIS A 320 2.92 -3.34 2.98
N PHE A 321 2.30 -2.27 2.51
CA PHE A 321 2.04 -1.06 3.32
C PHE A 321 0.95 -1.22 4.38
N SER A 322 0.02 -2.20 4.24
CA SER A 322 -1.07 -2.39 5.21
C SER A 322 -0.63 -2.76 6.63
N TYR A 323 0.60 -3.24 6.81
CA TYR A 323 1.09 -3.73 8.10
C TYR A 323 2.19 -2.79 8.61
N GLY A 324 1.85 -1.95 9.59
CA GLY A 324 2.81 -1.01 10.19
C GLY A 324 4.06 -1.70 10.76
N ASP A 325 3.91 -2.94 11.22
CA ASP A 325 5.03 -3.75 11.73
C ASP A 325 6.13 -3.99 10.69
N ASN A 326 5.79 -3.96 9.40
CA ASN A 326 6.77 -4.09 8.32
C ASN A 326 7.76 -2.89 8.26
N PHE A 327 7.41 -1.76 8.86
CA PHE A 327 8.18 -0.52 8.82
C PHE A 327 8.85 -0.22 10.17
N ARG A 328 8.71 -1.12 11.14
CA ARG A 328 9.43 -1.02 12.41
C ARG A 328 10.91 -1.33 12.18
N LYS A 329 11.77 -0.53 12.79
CA LYS A 329 13.20 -0.79 12.90
C LYS A 329 13.41 -2.13 13.61
N GLN A 330 14.15 -3.03 12.99
CA GLN A 330 14.27 -4.40 13.48
C GLN A 330 15.57 -5.05 13.03
N PHE A 331 16.00 -6.08 13.75
CA PHE A 331 17.01 -7.02 13.25
C PHE A 331 16.31 -8.26 12.71
N ARG A 332 16.79 -8.84 11.59
CA ARG A 332 16.20 -10.05 11.00
C ARG A 332 17.26 -11.07 10.58
N PHE A 333 17.09 -12.30 11.02
CA PHE A 333 17.99 -13.42 10.77
C PHE A 333 17.24 -14.58 10.13
N LEU A 334 17.86 -15.25 9.14
CA LEU A 334 17.45 -16.61 8.80
C LEU A 334 17.74 -17.54 9.99
N ASN A 335 17.00 -18.63 10.11
CA ASN A 335 17.19 -19.62 11.18
C ASN A 335 18.64 -20.07 11.38
N ASP A 336 19.35 -20.39 10.30
CA ASP A 336 20.72 -20.88 10.40
C ASP A 336 21.69 -19.77 10.84
N GLU A 337 21.44 -18.53 10.43
CA GLU A 337 22.19 -17.34 10.85
C GLU A 337 21.92 -17.02 12.33
N TRP A 338 20.67 -17.17 12.77
CA TRP A 338 20.28 -16.97 14.16
C TRP A 338 20.91 -18.01 15.08
N LYS A 339 20.87 -19.29 14.71
CA LYS A 339 21.56 -20.35 15.45
C LYS A 339 23.07 -20.14 15.48
N ALA A 340 23.66 -19.68 14.38
CA ALA A 340 25.08 -19.32 14.34
C ALA A 340 25.40 -18.17 15.30
N PHE A 341 24.54 -17.14 15.37
CA PHE A 341 24.66 -16.04 16.32
C PHE A 341 24.58 -16.53 17.78
N GLN A 342 23.58 -17.35 18.11
CA GLN A 342 23.41 -17.95 19.45
C GLN A 342 24.63 -18.77 19.89
N ASN A 343 25.15 -19.61 19.00
CA ASN A 343 26.29 -20.47 19.30
C ASN A 343 27.58 -19.68 19.46
N LYS A 344 27.76 -18.62 18.65
CA LYS A 344 28.97 -17.80 18.66
C LYS A 344 28.99 -16.79 19.81
N PHE A 345 27.83 -16.27 20.21
CA PHE A 345 27.70 -15.20 21.22
C PHE A 345 26.64 -15.57 22.29
N PRO A 346 26.87 -16.63 23.08
CA PRO A 346 25.87 -17.14 24.01
C PRO A 346 25.51 -16.15 25.13
N ASP A 347 26.46 -15.34 25.60
CA ASP A 347 26.21 -14.35 26.67
C ASP A 347 25.45 -13.12 26.14
N ASP A 348 25.81 -12.63 24.95
CA ASP A 348 25.07 -11.56 24.26
C ASP A 348 23.64 -12.01 23.92
N PHE A 349 23.47 -13.26 23.47
CA PHE A 349 22.15 -13.84 23.23
C PHE A 349 21.30 -13.88 24.52
N LYS A 350 21.85 -14.38 25.63
CA LYS A 350 21.15 -14.36 26.94
C LYS A 350 20.81 -12.95 27.37
N TYR A 351 21.69 -11.97 27.12
CA TYR A 351 21.39 -10.57 27.40
C TYR A 351 20.17 -10.10 26.61
N LEU A 352 20.13 -10.38 25.30
CA LEU A 352 19.00 -10.01 24.43
C LEU A 352 17.67 -10.65 24.89
N GLU A 353 17.68 -11.93 25.27
CA GLU A 353 16.49 -12.63 25.78
C GLU A 353 15.95 -12.04 27.09
N ASN A 354 16.83 -11.48 27.92
CA ASN A 354 16.46 -10.92 29.23
C ASN A 354 16.01 -9.44 29.15
N LEU A 355 16.07 -8.81 27.97
CA LEU A 355 15.63 -7.43 27.81
C LEU A 355 14.10 -7.32 27.87
N LYS A 356 13.60 -6.58 28.86
CA LYS A 356 12.17 -6.41 29.12
C LYS A 356 11.43 -5.72 27.98
N ASP A 357 12.10 -4.85 27.22
CA ASP A 357 11.48 -4.04 26.18
C ASP A 357 11.71 -4.60 24.77
N VAL A 358 12.34 -5.78 24.68
CA VAL A 358 12.62 -6.46 23.41
C VAL A 358 11.68 -7.63 23.20
N GLU A 359 11.30 -7.84 21.95
CA GLU A 359 10.57 -8.99 21.48
C GLU A 359 11.43 -9.74 20.46
N ILE A 360 11.71 -11.02 20.72
CA ILE A 360 12.33 -11.94 19.78
C ILE A 360 11.24 -12.91 19.33
N ALA A 361 10.88 -12.84 18.06
CA ALA A 361 9.80 -13.64 17.50
C ALA A 361 10.30 -14.42 16.27
N GLU A 362 9.94 -15.70 16.20
CA GLU A 362 10.05 -16.48 14.97
C GLU A 362 8.80 -16.20 14.11
N SER A 363 9.01 -15.75 12.88
CA SER A 363 7.97 -15.58 11.89
C SER A 363 7.90 -16.76 10.91
N TYR A 364 6.93 -16.70 10.00
CA TYR A 364 6.84 -17.61 8.86
C TYR A 364 8.18 -17.70 8.10
N ASP A 365 8.48 -18.87 7.54
CA ASP A 365 9.75 -19.24 6.88
C ASP A 365 11.00 -19.29 7.79
N SER A 366 10.79 -19.46 9.11
CA SER A 366 11.88 -19.61 10.10
C SER A 366 12.84 -18.43 10.08
N ILE A 367 12.27 -17.23 10.10
CA ILE A 367 12.98 -15.96 10.21
C ILE A 367 12.80 -15.45 11.62
N TYR A 368 13.89 -15.08 12.28
CA TYR A 368 13.87 -14.49 13.61
C TYR A 368 13.95 -12.98 13.49
N SER A 369 12.97 -12.28 14.06
CA SER A 369 12.97 -10.83 14.19
C SER A 369 13.21 -10.40 15.62
N ILE A 370 14.04 -9.37 15.80
CA ILE A 370 14.27 -8.70 17.07
C ILE A 370 13.75 -7.27 16.93
N THR A 371 12.73 -6.94 17.71
CA THR A 371 12.04 -5.64 17.70
C THR A 371 11.91 -5.11 19.13
N LEU A 372 11.60 -3.83 19.27
CA LEU A 372 11.09 -3.32 20.54
C LEU A 372 9.66 -3.83 20.75
N LYS A 373 9.16 -3.86 21.99
CA LYS A 373 7.76 -4.23 22.25
C LYS A 373 6.79 -3.18 21.68
N LYS A 374 5.57 -3.62 21.33
CA LYS A 374 4.55 -2.76 20.72
C LYS A 374 4.23 -1.55 21.60
N GLY A 375 4.33 -0.35 21.03
CA GLY A 375 4.14 0.93 21.73
C GLY A 375 5.44 1.68 22.02
N ASP A 376 6.59 1.01 21.90
CA ASP A 376 7.90 1.65 21.92
C ASP A 376 8.35 2.01 20.49
N ASN A 377 8.54 3.31 20.26
CA ASN A 377 9.02 3.90 19.00
C ASN A 377 10.53 4.20 19.04
N GLY A 378 11.23 3.64 20.02
CA GLY A 378 12.67 3.75 20.17
C GLY A 378 13.46 3.17 19.00
N ASP A 379 14.76 3.38 19.03
CA ASP A 379 15.67 2.84 18.04
C ASP A 379 16.26 1.52 18.55
N VAL A 380 15.87 0.41 17.93
CA VAL A 380 16.34 -0.94 18.28
C VAL A 380 17.87 -1.06 18.20
N ARG A 381 18.56 -0.17 17.46
CA ARG A 381 20.04 -0.13 17.40
C ARG A 381 20.69 0.14 18.75
N LYS A 382 20.01 0.83 19.67
CA LYS A 382 20.53 1.11 21.01
C LYS A 382 20.81 -0.16 21.81
N ILE A 383 20.09 -1.24 21.52
CA ILE A 383 20.32 -2.54 22.15
C ILE A 383 21.72 -3.07 21.80
N ALA A 384 22.18 -2.82 20.57
CA ALA A 384 23.46 -3.29 20.07
C ALA A 384 24.66 -2.58 20.73
N GLU A 385 24.45 -1.46 21.44
CA GLU A 385 25.51 -0.72 22.12
C GLU A 385 26.07 -1.44 23.34
N ASN A 386 25.27 -2.32 23.94
CA ASN A 386 25.65 -3.08 25.15
C ASN A 386 26.21 -4.48 24.84
N LEU A 387 26.34 -4.83 23.55
CA LEU A 387 26.87 -6.12 23.13
C LEU A 387 28.40 -6.07 22.99
N ASN A 388 29.03 -7.24 23.02
CA ASN A 388 30.40 -7.40 22.55
C ASN A 388 30.56 -6.77 21.14
N PRO A 389 31.67 -6.07 20.82
CA PRO A 389 31.92 -5.49 19.50
C PRO A 389 31.65 -6.42 18.30
N ASP A 390 32.05 -7.69 18.38
CA ASP A 390 31.85 -8.66 17.29
C ASP A 390 30.37 -9.06 17.16
N ALA A 391 29.68 -9.23 18.29
CA ALA A 391 28.24 -9.49 18.33
C ALA A 391 27.46 -8.30 17.80
N LYS A 392 27.85 -7.07 18.15
CA LYS A 392 27.30 -5.82 17.62
C LYS A 392 27.44 -5.75 16.11
N ILE A 393 28.64 -6.02 15.56
CA ILE A 393 28.87 -5.99 14.11
C ILE A 393 27.95 -7.00 13.41
N GLN A 394 27.89 -8.22 13.93
CA GLN A 394 27.02 -9.27 13.39
C GLN A 394 25.55 -8.84 13.47
N LEU A 395 25.08 -8.35 14.61
CA LEU A 395 23.70 -7.91 14.77
C LEU A 395 23.35 -6.74 13.83
N MET A 396 24.23 -5.76 13.70
CA MET A 396 24.04 -4.60 12.81
C MET A 396 24.04 -4.97 11.33
N ALA A 397 24.76 -6.03 10.92
CA ALA A 397 24.68 -6.57 9.57
C ALA A 397 23.26 -7.09 9.24
N HIS A 398 22.45 -7.40 10.25
CA HIS A 398 21.07 -7.84 10.13
C HIS A 398 20.04 -6.74 10.45
N TYR A 399 20.46 -5.48 10.54
CA TYR A 399 19.56 -4.35 10.79
C TYR A 399 18.74 -3.94 9.56
N TYR A 400 17.47 -3.64 9.77
CA TYR A 400 16.55 -3.15 8.76
C TYR A 400 15.80 -1.92 9.25
N ASP A 401 15.98 -0.82 8.51
CA ASP A 401 15.13 0.35 8.53
C ASP A 401 14.61 0.58 7.11
N VAL A 402 13.37 0.17 6.89
CA VAL A 402 12.74 0.20 5.56
C VAL A 402 12.61 1.63 5.03
N ASN A 403 12.35 2.61 5.91
CA ASN A 403 12.22 4.01 5.51
C ASN A 403 13.58 4.57 5.11
N GLU A 404 14.60 4.38 5.96
CA GLU A 404 15.96 4.84 5.70
C GLU A 404 16.53 4.21 4.42
N MET A 405 16.36 2.90 4.22
CA MET A 405 16.83 2.19 3.03
C MET A 405 16.25 2.77 1.73
N MET A 406 14.92 3.00 1.70
CA MET A 406 14.28 3.60 0.52
C MET A 406 14.69 5.06 0.32
N ALA A 407 14.78 5.85 1.40
CA ALA A 407 15.23 7.24 1.34
C ALA A 407 16.65 7.35 0.77
N GLN A 408 17.56 6.47 1.18
CA GLN A 408 18.91 6.40 0.63
C GLN A 408 18.91 6.00 -0.85
N ALA A 409 18.05 5.07 -1.26
CA ALA A 409 17.91 4.70 -2.68
C ALA A 409 17.40 5.88 -3.52
N LEU A 410 16.41 6.66 -3.02
CA LEU A 410 15.96 7.88 -3.68
C LEU A 410 17.09 8.91 -3.78
N LYS A 411 17.88 9.06 -2.72
CA LYS A 411 19.08 9.93 -2.75
C LYS A 411 20.09 9.49 -3.80
N GLN A 412 20.36 8.19 -3.95
CA GLN A 412 21.26 7.72 -5.01
C GLN A 412 20.77 8.13 -6.41
N GLU A 413 19.45 8.12 -6.64
CA GLU A 413 18.88 8.55 -7.92
C GLU A 413 18.96 10.09 -8.06
N TYR A 414 18.78 10.85 -6.98
CA TYR A 414 19.02 12.31 -6.96
C TYR A 414 20.48 12.68 -7.25
N ASP A 415 21.43 12.08 -6.55
CA ASP A 415 22.87 12.31 -6.72
C ASP A 415 23.32 11.98 -8.15
N SER A 416 22.68 10.99 -8.78
CA SER A 416 22.94 10.61 -10.18
C SER A 416 22.27 11.52 -11.22
N GLY A 417 21.49 12.51 -10.80
CA GLY A 417 20.76 13.44 -11.67
C GLY A 417 19.51 12.83 -12.32
N VAL A 418 19.06 11.66 -11.87
CA VAL A 418 17.81 11.05 -12.31
C VAL A 418 16.64 11.81 -11.68
N LEU A 419 16.51 11.76 -10.36
CA LEU A 419 15.56 12.61 -9.64
C LEU A 419 16.10 14.04 -9.61
N LYS A 420 15.25 15.03 -9.89
CA LYS A 420 15.62 16.44 -9.88
C LYS A 420 14.61 17.23 -9.08
N LEU A 421 15.06 18.27 -8.39
CA LEU A 421 14.18 19.22 -7.73
C LEU A 421 13.72 20.28 -8.72
N ASP A 422 12.46 20.68 -8.57
CA ASP A 422 11.90 21.88 -9.15
C ASP A 422 11.80 22.93 -8.04
N LEU A 423 12.65 23.96 -8.15
CA LEU A 423 12.79 24.98 -7.12
C LEU A 423 11.62 25.97 -7.09
N GLU A 424 10.86 26.07 -8.17
CA GLU A 424 9.70 26.96 -8.23
C GLU A 424 8.52 26.37 -7.46
N THR A 425 8.35 25.05 -7.54
CA THR A 425 7.21 24.34 -6.93
C THR A 425 7.56 23.70 -5.57
N GLY A 426 8.84 23.52 -5.25
CA GLY A 426 9.27 22.80 -4.04
C GLY A 426 9.09 21.28 -4.13
N HIS A 427 8.75 20.77 -5.32
CA HIS A 427 8.53 19.36 -5.63
C HIS A 427 9.67 18.79 -6.48
N LEU A 428 9.65 17.48 -6.73
CA LEU A 428 10.47 16.84 -7.75
C LEU A 428 9.96 17.18 -9.15
N LYS A 429 10.89 17.40 -10.09
CA LYS A 429 10.58 17.71 -11.48
C LYS A 429 9.78 16.57 -12.11
N ARG A 430 8.74 16.93 -12.86
CA ARG A 430 7.88 15.98 -13.58
C ARG A 430 8.64 15.25 -14.67
N THR A 431 8.26 13.99 -14.88
CA THR A 431 8.89 13.11 -15.87
C THR A 431 8.66 13.60 -17.31
N GLU A 432 9.50 13.12 -18.23
CA GLU A 432 9.49 13.56 -19.63
C GLU A 432 8.24 13.15 -20.39
N GLY A 433 7.88 13.93 -21.40
CA GLY A 433 6.77 13.67 -22.31
C GLY A 433 5.42 14.24 -21.85
N PRO A 434 4.48 14.37 -22.80
CA PRO A 434 3.22 15.08 -22.61
C PRO A 434 2.28 14.33 -21.67
N CYS A 435 1.42 15.08 -20.99
CA CYS A 435 0.32 14.53 -20.20
C CYS A 435 -0.94 15.37 -20.38
N HIS A 436 -1.96 14.74 -20.96
CA HIS A 436 -3.27 15.34 -21.18
C HIS A 436 -4.31 14.81 -20.18
N PHE A 437 -3.88 14.36 -18.98
CA PHE A 437 -4.85 13.87 -18.01
C PHE A 437 -5.78 14.99 -17.52
N CYS A 438 -5.25 16.17 -17.19
CA CYS A 438 -6.06 17.26 -16.64
C CYS A 438 -6.85 18.04 -17.71
N ASP A 439 -6.50 17.86 -18.98
CA ASP A 439 -7.15 18.51 -20.12
C ASP A 439 -7.18 17.54 -21.31
N ASN A 440 -8.34 16.93 -21.58
CA ASN A 440 -8.59 16.03 -22.70
C ASN A 440 -10.05 16.06 -23.18
N GLU A 441 -10.36 15.22 -24.17
CA GLU A 441 -11.69 15.12 -24.81
C GLU A 441 -12.82 14.67 -23.87
N LEU A 442 -12.51 14.03 -22.74
CA LEU A 442 -13.50 13.56 -21.76
C LEU A 442 -13.75 14.58 -20.65
N TRP A 443 -12.73 15.35 -20.26
CA TRP A 443 -12.84 16.36 -19.21
C TRP A 443 -11.72 17.40 -19.28
N LYS A 444 -11.98 18.55 -18.65
CA LYS A 444 -11.02 19.63 -18.43
C LYS A 444 -11.16 20.15 -17.01
N PHE A 445 -10.05 20.16 -16.27
CA PHE A 445 -10.04 20.70 -14.91
C PHE A 445 -10.05 22.22 -14.93
N PRO A 446 -10.75 22.89 -13.98
CA PRO A 446 -10.83 24.35 -13.93
C PRO A 446 -9.47 25.06 -13.92
N GLU A 447 -8.52 24.51 -13.17
CA GLU A 447 -7.15 25.02 -13.01
C GLU A 447 -6.18 24.57 -14.12
N GLY A 448 -6.60 23.61 -14.95
CA GLY A 448 -5.73 22.99 -15.95
C GLY A 448 -4.63 22.12 -15.32
N CYS A 449 -3.48 22.00 -16.01
CA CYS A 449 -2.31 21.28 -15.50
C CYS A 449 -1.29 22.28 -14.96
N GLU A 450 -1.06 22.30 -13.65
CA GLU A 450 -0.08 23.18 -13.00
C GLU A 450 1.34 23.04 -13.59
N TYR A 451 1.69 21.85 -14.04
CA TYR A 451 2.99 21.54 -14.65
C TYR A 451 3.05 21.74 -16.16
N LYS A 452 2.00 22.32 -16.76
CA LYS A 452 1.90 22.64 -18.20
C LYS A 452 2.17 21.46 -19.15
N LYS A 453 2.04 20.22 -18.66
CA LYS A 453 2.28 18.99 -19.44
C LYS A 453 1.28 18.78 -20.57
N SER A 454 0.13 19.46 -20.51
CA SER A 454 -0.87 19.48 -21.56
C SER A 454 -0.49 20.38 -22.74
N GLU A 455 0.49 21.29 -22.57
CA GLU A 455 1.01 22.18 -23.63
C GLU A 455 2.07 21.49 -24.49
N GLU A 456 2.69 20.40 -23.99
CA GLU A 456 3.64 19.60 -24.76
C GLU A 456 2.96 18.90 -25.95
N PRO A 457 3.67 18.68 -27.08
CA PRO A 457 3.08 18.06 -28.27
C PRO A 457 2.48 16.67 -27.99
N ARG A 458 1.20 16.51 -28.31
CA ARG A 458 0.46 15.27 -28.06
C ARG A 458 1.06 14.10 -28.84
N ILE A 459 1.38 13.03 -28.13
CA ILE A 459 1.72 11.74 -28.75
C ILE A 459 0.42 10.98 -29.04
N PRO A 460 0.22 10.44 -30.25
CA PRO A 460 -1.00 9.69 -30.59
C PRO A 460 -1.21 8.50 -29.67
N ALA A 461 -2.45 8.28 -29.22
CA ALA A 461 -2.79 7.14 -28.35
C ALA A 461 -2.46 5.79 -29.01
N SER A 462 -2.57 5.71 -30.35
CA SER A 462 -2.18 4.52 -31.13
C SER A 462 -0.71 4.15 -30.93
N TYR A 463 0.19 5.13 -30.88
CA TYR A 463 1.61 4.90 -30.65
C TYR A 463 1.83 4.17 -29.32
N TYR A 464 1.26 4.68 -28.22
CA TYR A 464 1.37 4.03 -26.92
C TYR A 464 0.72 2.64 -26.88
N LEU A 465 -0.41 2.45 -27.57
CA LEU A 465 -1.07 1.14 -27.65
C LEU A 465 -0.21 0.09 -28.34
N ASP A 466 0.56 0.47 -29.35
CA ASP A 466 1.45 -0.47 -30.04
C ASP A 466 2.63 -0.88 -29.13
N ILE A 467 3.19 0.07 -28.36
CA ILE A 467 4.18 -0.25 -27.30
C ILE A 467 3.58 -1.20 -26.25
N VAL A 468 2.36 -0.92 -25.77
CA VAL A 468 1.67 -1.77 -24.78
C VAL A 468 1.46 -3.19 -25.31
N LYS A 469 1.00 -3.34 -26.57
CA LYS A 469 0.82 -4.67 -27.19
C LYS A 469 2.13 -5.45 -27.24
N GLU A 470 3.24 -4.79 -27.59
CA GLU A 470 4.54 -5.45 -27.67
C GLU A 470 5.05 -5.93 -26.30
N ILE A 471 4.81 -5.14 -25.25
CA ILE A 471 5.10 -5.54 -23.86
C ILE A 471 4.27 -6.78 -23.46
N ILE A 472 2.96 -6.76 -23.71
CA ILE A 472 2.07 -7.88 -23.38
C ILE A 472 2.43 -9.14 -24.17
N ASN A 473 2.78 -9.02 -25.45
CA ASN A 473 3.20 -10.16 -26.26
C ASN A 473 4.54 -10.74 -25.78
N SER A 474 5.47 -9.89 -25.35
CA SER A 474 6.76 -10.31 -24.76
C SER A 474 6.55 -11.09 -23.46
N SER A 475 5.61 -10.63 -22.61
CA SER A 475 5.20 -11.33 -21.39
C SER A 475 4.67 -12.75 -21.67
N LYS A 476 3.73 -12.91 -22.61
CA LYS A 476 3.16 -14.22 -22.96
C LYS A 476 4.25 -15.21 -23.38
N LYS A 477 5.21 -14.74 -24.18
CA LYS A 477 6.38 -15.53 -24.57
C LYS A 477 7.25 -15.91 -23.36
N TYR A 478 7.51 -14.96 -22.47
CA TYR A 478 8.26 -15.20 -21.24
C TYR A 478 7.60 -16.21 -20.31
N ASN A 479 6.29 -16.09 -20.09
CA ASN A 479 5.53 -17.01 -19.23
C ASN A 479 5.52 -18.43 -19.78
N LYS A 480 5.37 -18.58 -21.11
CA LYS A 480 5.50 -19.89 -21.77
C LYS A 480 6.86 -20.54 -21.49
N ILE A 481 7.95 -19.80 -21.74
CA ILE A 481 9.32 -20.29 -21.52
C ILE A 481 9.58 -20.62 -20.03
N ARG A 482 9.08 -19.78 -19.11
CA ARG A 482 9.23 -20.00 -17.67
C ARG A 482 8.53 -21.28 -17.23
N LYS A 483 7.30 -21.52 -17.71
CA LYS A 483 6.54 -22.74 -17.42
C LYS A 483 7.28 -23.99 -17.90
N GLU A 484 7.75 -23.97 -19.14
CA GLU A 484 8.54 -25.08 -19.73
C GLU A 484 9.83 -25.35 -18.92
N LYS A 485 10.55 -24.30 -18.48
CA LYS A 485 11.75 -24.46 -17.63
C LYS A 485 11.43 -25.06 -16.26
N MET A 486 10.32 -24.64 -15.64
CA MET A 486 9.90 -25.14 -14.34
C MET A 486 9.49 -26.61 -14.41
N GLU A 487 8.71 -26.99 -15.44
CA GLU A 487 8.34 -28.38 -15.69
C GLU A 487 9.59 -29.26 -15.93
N ASN A 488 10.57 -28.77 -16.68
CA ASN A 488 11.84 -29.47 -16.86
C ASN A 488 12.62 -29.65 -15.56
N ALA A 489 12.71 -28.61 -14.72
CA ALA A 489 13.39 -28.70 -13.43
C ALA A 489 12.70 -29.68 -12.46
N ILE A 490 11.36 -29.72 -12.46
CA ILE A 490 10.58 -30.68 -11.67
C ILE A 490 10.84 -32.11 -12.17
N ASN A 491 10.81 -32.33 -13.48
CA ASN A 491 11.10 -33.64 -14.08
C ASN A 491 12.52 -34.10 -13.79
N GLU A 492 13.50 -33.20 -13.83
CA GLU A 492 14.91 -33.48 -13.50
C GLU A 492 15.06 -33.83 -12.01
N PHE A 493 14.41 -33.09 -11.11
CA PHE A 493 14.39 -33.39 -9.68
C PHE A 493 13.71 -34.74 -9.37
N GLN A 494 12.60 -35.07 -10.04
CA GLN A 494 11.94 -36.37 -9.91
C GLN A 494 12.83 -37.52 -10.40
N ARG A 495 13.55 -37.33 -11.52
CA ARG A 495 14.55 -38.30 -12.01
C ARG A 495 15.73 -38.47 -11.06
N TYR A 496 16.14 -37.40 -10.39
CA TYR A 496 17.19 -37.47 -9.38
C TYR A 496 16.72 -38.29 -8.17
N LYS A 497 15.48 -38.07 -7.69
CA LYS A 497 14.87 -38.89 -6.64
C LYS A 497 14.72 -40.37 -7.01
N SER A 498 14.38 -40.68 -8.26
CA SER A 498 14.21 -42.07 -8.70
C SER A 498 15.52 -42.82 -8.97
N ARG A 499 16.66 -42.13 -9.01
CA ARG A 499 18.01 -42.71 -9.13
C ARG A 499 18.74 -42.84 -7.78
N SER A 500 18.12 -42.39 -6.70
CA SER A 500 18.70 -42.35 -5.35
C SER A 500 18.17 -43.46 -4.42
N PHE A 501 17.59 -44.52 -4.99
CA PHE A 501 17.16 -45.72 -4.27
C PHE A 501 17.73 -46.97 -4.93
#